data_AF-U4U945-F1
#
_entry.id   AF-U4U945-F1
#
_cell.length_a   1.000
_cell.length_b   1.000
_cell.length_c   1.000
_cell.angle_alpha   90.00
_cell.angle_beta   90.00
_cell.angle_gamma   90.00
#
_symmetry.space_group_name_H-M   'P 1'
#
loop_
_entity.id
_entity.type
_entity.pdbx_description
1 polymer ?
#
loop_
_entity_poly.entity_id
_entity_poly.type
_entity_poly.pdbx_seq_one_letter_code
_entity_poly.pdbx_strand_id
1 'polypeptide(L)' 'MKIGIVGAGAAGLAALRHSLQQGHECVVFEKTDKIGGTWNYTDDLDVDSYGLPVHSSMYQGLISVTDNSQQVYLTGR' A
#
# COMPACT_ATOMS: atom_id res chain seq x y z
N MET A 1 0.03 -10.05 -22.35
CA MET A 1 1.18 -10.75 -21.71
C MET A 1 0.77 -11.13 -20.29
N LYS A 2 1.54 -11.97 -19.59
CA LYS A 2 1.35 -12.24 -18.16
C LYS A 2 2.33 -11.40 -17.34
N ILE A 3 1.83 -10.64 -16.38
CA ILE A 3 2.62 -9.68 -15.59
C ILE A 3 2.47 -10.00 -14.10
N GLY A 4 3.59 -10.19 -13.42
CA GLY A 4 3.65 -10.28 -11.96
C GLY A 4 4.07 -8.93 -11.37
N ILE A 5 3.34 -8.45 -10.37
CA ILE A 5 3.60 -7.18 -9.68
C ILE A 5 3.83 -7.51 -8.21
N VAL A 6 4.94 -7.01 -7.63
CA VAL A 6 5.28 -7.23 -6.21
C VAL A 6 5.12 -5.92 -5.45
N GLY A 7 4.27 -5.95 -4.43
CA GLY A 7 3.82 -4.80 -3.64
C GLY A 7 2.53 -4.21 -4.19
N ALA A 8 1.50 -4.10 -3.34
CA ALA A 8 0.23 -3.44 -3.62
C ALA A 8 0.13 -2.06 -2.95
N GLY A 9 1.26 -1.35 -2.85
CA GLY A 9 1.31 0.08 -2.53
C GLY A 9 0.92 0.96 -3.71
N ALA A 10 0.99 2.28 -3.55
CA ALA A 10 0.59 3.25 -4.57
C ALA A 10 1.22 2.97 -5.96
N ALA A 11 2.52 2.68 -6.01
CA ALA A 11 3.23 2.36 -7.24
C ALA A 11 2.75 1.04 -7.89
N GLY A 12 2.56 -0.01 -7.10
CA GLY A 12 2.10 -1.31 -7.60
C GLY A 12 0.67 -1.27 -8.12
N LEU A 13 -0.21 -0.53 -7.44
CA LEU A 13 -1.58 -0.30 -7.90
C LEU A 13 -1.62 0.56 -9.17
N ALA A 14 -0.76 1.56 -9.30
CA ALA A 14 -0.63 2.34 -10.52
C ALA A 14 -0.14 1.47 -11.69
N ALA A 15 0.87 0.62 -11.46
CA ALA A 15 1.35 -0.34 -12.45
C ALA A 15 0.25 -1.31 -12.88
N LEU A 16 -0.47 -1.91 -11.92
CA LEU A 16 -1.61 -2.80 -12.18
C LEU A 16 -2.65 -2.12 -13.06
N ARG A 17 -3.05 -0.89 -12.72
CA ARG A 17 -4.05 -0.13 -13.48
C ARG A 17 -3.64 0.02 -14.93
N HIS A 18 -2.41 0.47 -15.18
CA HIS A 18 -1.92 0.67 -16.56
C HIS A 18 -1.80 -0.65 -17.32
N SER A 19 -1.32 -1.71 -16.67
CA SER A 19 -1.20 -3.03 -17.30
C SER A 19 -2.57 -3.63 -17.68
N LEU A 20 -3.58 -3.49 -16.81
CA LEU A 20 -4.95 -3.93 -17.10
C LEU A 20 -5.58 -3.13 -18.24
N GLN A 21 -5.35 -1.81 -18.30
CA GLN A 21 -5.84 -0.96 -19.39
C GLN A 21 -5.25 -1.35 -20.76
N GLN A 22 -4.07 -1.96 -20.78
CA GLN A 22 -3.44 -2.48 -21.99
C GLN A 22 -3.87 -3.92 -22.33
N GLY A 23 -4.76 -4.52 -21.54
CA GLY A 23 -5.29 -5.87 -21.78
C GLY A 23 -4.35 -7.00 -21.35
N HIS A 24 -3.41 -6.75 -20.42
CA HIS A 24 -2.53 -7.80 -19.90
C HIS A 24 -3.19 -8.59 -18.75
N GLU A 25 -2.85 -9.87 -18.64
CA GLU A 25 -3.21 -10.72 -17.51
C GLU A 25 -2.23 -10.44 -16.36
N CYS A 26 -2.73 -9.97 -15.22
CA CYS A 26 -1.88 -9.47 -14.14
C CYS A 26 -2.14 -10.23 -12.83
N VAL A 27 -1.08 -10.49 -12.06
CA VAL A 27 -1.14 -11.01 -10.69
C VAL A 27 -0.34 -10.07 -9.79
N VAL A 28 -0.94 -9.66 -8.67
CA VAL A 28 -0.28 -8.81 -7.66
C VAL A 28 -0.01 -9.64 -6.41
N PHE A 29 1.21 -9.53 -5.90
CA PHE A 29 1.64 -10.13 -4.63
C PHE A 29 1.85 -9.02 -3.62
N GLU A 30 1.12 -9.08 -2.51
CA GLU A 30 1.28 -8.18 -1.37
C GLU A 30 1.63 -9.05 -0.15
N LYS A 31 2.60 -8.58 0.63
CA LYS A 31 3.04 -9.30 1.82
C LYS A 31 2.02 -9.16 2.95
N THR A 32 1.44 -7.98 3.07
CA THR A 32 0.47 -7.65 4.12
C THR A 32 -0.93 -8.16 3.78
N ASP A 33 -1.84 -8.11 4.76
CA ASP A 33 -3.24 -8.51 4.60
C ASP A 33 -4.09 -7.46 3.86
N LYS A 34 -3.52 -6.29 3.57
CA LYS A 34 -4.22 -5.14 3.00
C LYS A 34 -3.39 -4.47 1.89
N ILE A 35 -4.07 -4.02 0.85
CA ILE A 35 -3.47 -3.13 -0.17
C ILE A 35 -3.33 -1.71 0.37
N GLY A 36 -2.44 -0.89 -0.21
CA GLY A 36 -2.20 0.50 0.20
C GLY A 36 -0.73 0.80 0.54
N GLY A 37 0.04 -0.26 0.84
CA GLY A 37 1.47 -0.15 1.16
C GLY A 37 1.67 0.71 2.41
N THR A 38 2.54 1.72 2.34
CA THR A 38 2.81 2.63 3.46
C THR A 38 1.55 3.25 4.05
N TRP A 39 0.50 3.53 3.28
CA TRP A 39 -0.72 4.17 3.79
C TRP A 39 -1.55 3.28 4.74
N ASN A 40 -1.21 2.00 4.88
CA ASN A 40 -1.82 1.14 5.89
C ASN A 40 -1.17 1.40 7.26
N TYR A 41 -1.89 2.12 8.11
CA TYR A 41 -1.52 2.28 9.51
C TYR A 41 -1.65 0.94 10.27
N THR A 42 -0.68 0.65 11.13
CA THR A 42 -0.71 -0.47 12.09
C THR A 42 -0.09 -0.02 13.41
N ASP A 43 -0.59 -0.58 14.52
CA ASP A 43 -0.01 -0.42 15.86
C ASP A 43 1.13 -1.43 16.11
N ASP A 44 1.32 -2.40 15.21
CA ASP A 44 2.41 -3.39 15.30
C ASP A 44 3.77 -2.69 15.16
N LEU A 45 4.72 -3.10 16.00
CA LEU A 45 6.10 -2.60 15.99
C LEU A 45 7.06 -3.74 15.69
N ASP A 46 8.11 -3.44 14.93
CA ASP A 46 9.19 -4.34 14.47
C ASP A 46 8.73 -5.51 13.59
N VAL A 47 7.84 -6.38 14.08
CA VAL A 47 7.33 -7.56 13.40
C VAL A 47 5.81 -7.58 13.36
N ASP A 48 5.25 -8.02 12.22
CA ASP A 48 3.82 -8.21 12.03
C ASP A 48 3.34 -9.57 12.57
N SER A 49 2.03 -9.81 12.50
CA SER A 49 1.39 -11.08 12.89
C SER A 49 1.91 -12.33 12.14
N TYR A 50 2.65 -12.15 11.04
CA TYR A 50 3.28 -13.23 10.28
C TYR A 50 4.77 -13.40 10.60
N GLY A 51 5.29 -12.66 11.58
CA GLY A 51 6.71 -12.69 11.97
C GLY A 51 7.63 -12.01 10.96
N LEU A 52 7.10 -11.16 10.08
CA LEU A 52 7.88 -10.43 9.09
C LEU A 52 8.04 -8.96 9.52
N PRO A 53 9.10 -8.25 9.07
CA PRO A 53 9.31 -6.86 9.51
C PRO A 53 8.16 -5.93 9.13
N VAL A 54 7.67 -5.10 10.05
CA VAL A 54 6.60 -4.13 9.75
C VAL A 54 7.04 -3.20 8.62
N HIS A 55 6.22 -3.09 7.57
CA HIS A 55 6.55 -2.30 6.38
C HIS A 55 6.08 -0.85 6.46
N SER A 56 5.00 -0.60 7.21
CA SER A 56 4.44 0.75 7.36
C SER A 56 5.31 1.59 8.28
N SER A 57 5.51 2.86 7.92
CA SER A 57 6.17 3.86 8.77
C SER A 57 5.22 4.99 9.18
N MET A 58 3.91 4.77 9.01
CA MET A 58 2.90 5.75 9.39
C MET A 58 2.73 5.75 10.91
N TYR A 59 2.31 6.90 11.45
CA TYR A 59 2.07 7.09 12.87
C TYR A 59 0.74 7.80 13.09
N GLN A 60 0.19 7.66 14.30
CA GLN A 60 -1.07 8.29 14.66
C GLN A 60 -0.96 9.82 14.59
N GLY A 61 -1.91 10.45 13.89
CA GLY A 61 -1.91 11.91 13.70
C GLY A 61 -1.05 12.40 12.53
N LEU A 62 -0.48 11.49 11.72
CA LEU A 62 0.17 11.87 10.47
C LEU A 62 -0.83 12.51 9.50
N ILE A 63 -0.45 13.65 8.94
CA ILE A 63 -1.20 14.41 7.93
C ILE A 63 -0.45 14.42 6.60
N SER A 64 -1.18 14.60 5.51
CA SER A 64 -0.54 14.85 4.21
C SER A 64 0.27 16.15 4.27
N VAL A 65 1.49 16.12 3.72
CA VAL A 65 2.39 17.27 3.66
C VAL A 65 2.28 18.03 2.33
N THR A 66 1.34 17.66 1.47
CA THR A 66 1.07 18.31 0.18
C THR A 66 -0.16 19.21 0.24
N ASP A 67 -0.28 20.16 -0.69
CA ASP A 67 -1.42 21.07 -0.80
C ASP A 67 -2.79 20.34 -0.82
N ASN A 68 -3.76 20.94 -0.13
CA ASN A 68 -4.95 20.36 0.50
C ASN A 68 -6.04 19.80 -0.43
N SER A 69 -5.79 19.65 -1.72
CA SER A 69 -6.82 19.16 -2.65
C SER A 69 -7.14 17.66 -2.50
N GLN A 70 -6.38 16.91 -1.70
CA GLN A 70 -6.51 15.46 -1.48
C GLN A 70 -6.07 15.02 -0.06
N GLN A 71 -6.58 15.62 1.02
CA GLN A 71 -6.23 15.15 2.38
C GLN A 71 -6.84 13.78 2.67
N VAL A 72 -5.98 12.79 2.93
CA VAL A 72 -6.36 11.50 3.54
C VAL A 72 -6.04 11.60 5.03
N TYR A 73 -7.06 11.66 5.88
CA TYR A 73 -6.87 11.57 7.32
C TYR A 73 -6.78 10.10 7.72
N LEU A 74 -5.63 9.69 8.25
CA LEU A 74 -5.51 8.39 8.91
C LEU A 74 -5.97 8.55 10.35
N THR A 75 -7.27 8.41 10.56
CA THR A 75 -7.81 8.25 11.91
C THR A 75 -7.47 6.83 12.38
N GLY A 76 -6.48 6.71 13.25
CA GLY A 76 -6.44 5.59 14.19
C GLY A 76 -7.77 5.57 14.94
N ARG A 77 -8.36 4.38 15.11
CA ARG A 77 -9.71 4.16 15.65
C ARG A 77 -10.10 5.10 16.78
#